data_AF-A0A9D9PR58-F1
#
_entry.id   AF-A0A9D9PR58-F1
#
_cell.length_a   1.000
_cell.length_b   1.000
_cell.length_c   1.000
_cell.angle_alpha   90.00
_cell.angle_beta   90.00
_cell.angle_gamma   90.00
#
_symmetry.space_group_name_H-M   'P 1'
#
loop_
_entity.id
_entity.type
_entity.pdbx_description
1 polymer ?
#
loop_
_entity_poly.entity_id
_entity_poly.type
_entity_poly.pdbx_seq_one_letter_code
_entity_poly.pdbx_strand_id
1 'polypeptide(L)'
;EYKLTLKDPSLSIEVQSGKAVTISGRTVKIPYKAIGMSSRESFRASVWINNDQRKCIYYDAMDGFSGAEGTCSFTLPEGLDLSEWGKRYFVEILVEQINGSQTTDYASEMVELDAPVSPFNVSLNVLSISSDGRKQYVDGYTGGTPSLSKLQVLPGDTVEVSAIPKSGFFLKKIEWFDEDTPKTDITSEKSFVVGTKAPTVIVYFQADPKEYSISYHMETNGKVTVTPSKAKSGDVVTVTATPNSGYYVEKITWKFAEAIAEHDITVDKCFIMPNADVIVKVYFQTLTVTPKTVKVKYKKLKKKAQTVACSKVMTVSNAQGALKYSLVSVKRGKSKKYKKYFKINAKTGNVTVKKKLKKGTYKITCKVTAGNNNYQSVSKTVTFKIKVK
;
A
#
# COMPACT_ATOMS: atom_id res chain seq x y z
N GLU A 1 1.26 20.38 -78.30
CA GLU A 1 -0.19 20.11 -78.41
C GLU A 1 -0.82 20.50 -77.09
N TYR A 2 -1.93 21.24 -77.11
CA TYR A 2 -2.70 21.52 -75.89
C TYR A 2 -3.78 20.46 -75.79
N LYS A 3 -3.81 19.72 -74.69
CA LYS A 3 -4.87 18.76 -74.38
C LYS A 3 -5.86 19.44 -73.43
N LEU A 4 -7.14 19.51 -73.82
CA LEU A 4 -8.20 20.00 -72.93
C LEU A 4 -8.71 18.86 -72.05
N THR A 5 -8.87 19.15 -70.77
CA THR A 5 -9.64 18.33 -69.84
C THR A 5 -11.03 18.94 -69.70
N LEU A 6 -12.07 18.15 -69.96
CA LEU A 6 -13.46 18.59 -69.83
C LEU A 6 -14.03 18.15 -68.48
N LYS A 7 -14.93 18.96 -67.93
CA LYS A 7 -15.71 18.56 -66.76
C LYS A 7 -16.67 17.43 -67.13
N ASP A 8 -16.63 16.35 -66.36
CA ASP A 8 -17.62 15.27 -66.42
C ASP A 8 -18.43 15.26 -65.12
N PRO A 9 -19.73 15.62 -65.17
CA PRO A 9 -20.58 15.66 -63.99
C PRO A 9 -20.93 14.28 -63.42
N SER A 10 -20.59 13.18 -64.10
CA SER A 10 -20.77 11.83 -63.58
C SER A 10 -19.62 11.39 -62.65
N LEU A 11 -18.49 12.11 -62.69
CA LEU A 11 -17.35 11.88 -61.81
C LEU A 11 -17.46 12.73 -60.54
N SER A 12 -17.14 12.13 -59.40
CA SER A 12 -16.99 12.86 -58.13
C SER A 12 -15.97 12.20 -57.22
N ILE A 13 -15.42 12.98 -56.29
CA ILE A 13 -14.59 12.53 -55.19
C ILE A 13 -14.95 13.32 -53.94
N GLU A 14 -15.05 12.67 -52.80
CA GLU A 14 -15.34 13.30 -51.51
C GLU A 14 -14.53 12.64 -50.39
N VAL A 15 -14.41 13.32 -49.26
CA VAL A 15 -13.88 12.71 -48.03
C VAL A 15 -14.94 11.74 -47.49
N GLN A 16 -14.51 10.54 -47.11
CA GLN A 16 -15.42 9.55 -46.55
C GLN A 16 -16.14 10.09 -45.30
N SER A 17 -17.45 9.85 -45.20
CA SER A 17 -18.26 10.28 -44.07
C SER A 17 -17.71 9.76 -42.73
N GLY A 18 -17.57 10.66 -41.74
CA GLY A 18 -17.03 10.35 -40.41
C GLY A 18 -15.51 10.12 -40.36
N LYS A 19 -14.78 10.42 -41.44
CA LYS A 19 -13.32 10.38 -41.47
C LYS A 19 -12.76 11.80 -41.60
N ALA A 20 -11.58 12.04 -41.03
CA ALA A 20 -10.88 13.31 -41.16
C ALA A 20 -9.69 13.19 -42.11
N VAL A 21 -9.36 14.29 -42.77
CA VAL A 21 -8.07 14.45 -43.44
C VAL A 21 -7.00 14.58 -42.37
N THR A 22 -5.91 13.82 -42.49
CA THR A 22 -4.84 13.79 -41.47
C THR A 22 -3.52 14.21 -42.05
N ILE A 23 -2.61 14.71 -41.20
CA ILE A 23 -1.25 15.06 -41.59
C ILE A 23 -0.23 14.44 -40.65
N SER A 24 0.86 13.90 -41.22
CA SER A 24 2.02 13.42 -40.48
C SER A 24 3.28 13.93 -41.16
N GLY A 25 4.05 14.77 -40.46
CA GLY A 25 5.11 15.55 -41.11
C GLY A 25 4.51 16.50 -42.14
N ARG A 26 4.83 16.30 -43.43
CA ARG A 26 4.22 17.05 -44.55
C ARG A 26 3.25 16.21 -45.38
N THR A 27 3.12 14.91 -45.09
CA THR A 27 2.24 14.02 -45.86
C THR A 27 0.81 14.15 -45.36
N VAL A 28 -0.07 14.62 -46.25
CA VAL A 28 -1.51 14.72 -46.02
C VAL A 28 -2.16 13.44 -46.55
N LYS A 29 -2.99 12.81 -45.72
CA LYS A 29 -3.74 11.59 -46.07
C LYS A 29 -5.24 11.87 -46.11
N ILE A 30 -5.86 11.46 -47.19
CA ILE A 30 -7.27 11.71 -47.48
C ILE A 30 -7.99 10.37 -47.65
N PRO A 31 -8.87 9.99 -46.71
CA PRO A 31 -9.78 8.88 -46.90
C PRO A 31 -10.87 9.32 -47.87
N TYR A 32 -10.89 8.76 -49.08
CA TYR A 32 -11.75 9.24 -50.16
C TYR A 32 -12.81 8.21 -50.57
N LYS A 33 -13.89 8.73 -51.14
CA LYS A 33 -14.88 8.00 -51.91
C LYS A 33 -15.05 8.68 -53.26
N ALA A 34 -14.88 7.92 -54.34
CA ALA A 34 -14.99 8.39 -55.71
C ALA A 34 -16.07 7.61 -56.47
N ILE A 35 -16.78 8.30 -57.36
CA ILE A 35 -17.92 7.78 -58.11
C ILE A 35 -17.71 8.07 -59.60
N GLY A 36 -18.31 7.24 -60.45
CA GLY A 36 -18.30 7.41 -61.91
C GLY A 36 -17.10 6.76 -62.62
N MET A 37 -16.20 6.14 -61.86
CA MET A 37 -15.01 5.48 -62.41
C MET A 37 -15.36 4.13 -63.06
N SER A 38 -14.98 3.95 -64.32
CA SER A 38 -15.06 2.68 -65.06
C SER A 38 -13.79 1.84 -64.89
N SER A 39 -13.93 0.52 -64.83
CA SER A 39 -12.76 -0.39 -64.75
C SER A 39 -11.96 -0.52 -66.06
N ARG A 40 -12.48 0.01 -67.17
CA ARG A 40 -11.84 -0.06 -68.49
C ARG A 40 -10.95 1.15 -68.80
N GLU A 41 -10.98 2.16 -67.94
CA GLU A 41 -10.33 3.45 -68.15
C GLU A 41 -9.32 3.70 -67.04
N SER A 42 -8.34 4.57 -67.30
CA SER A 42 -7.34 4.94 -66.31
C SER A 42 -7.80 6.18 -65.58
N PHE A 43 -7.83 6.09 -64.25
CA PHE A 43 -8.19 7.22 -63.38
C PHE A 43 -7.07 7.49 -62.38
N ARG A 44 -6.94 8.75 -62.00
CA ARG A 44 -6.15 9.18 -60.84
C ARG A 44 -6.94 10.19 -60.02
N ALA A 45 -6.53 10.39 -58.79
CA ALA A 45 -6.92 11.59 -58.07
C ALA A 45 -5.74 12.55 -58.01
N SER A 46 -6.04 13.85 -58.06
CA SER A 46 -5.05 14.92 -58.08
C SER A 46 -5.37 15.95 -57.01
N VAL A 47 -4.32 16.56 -56.47
CA VAL A 47 -4.42 17.69 -55.56
C VAL A 47 -4.22 18.98 -56.34
N TRP A 48 -5.02 19.99 -56.03
CA TRP A 48 -4.99 21.31 -56.63
C TRP A 48 -4.92 22.35 -55.51
N ILE A 49 -3.82 23.08 -55.41
CA ILE A 49 -3.63 24.08 -54.36
C ILE A 49 -3.68 25.46 -54.98
N ASN A 50 -4.61 26.28 -54.48
CA ASN A 50 -4.81 27.66 -54.90
C ASN A 50 -4.30 28.62 -53.83
N ASN A 51 -3.76 29.77 -54.22
CA ASN A 51 -3.52 30.88 -53.29
C ASN A 51 -4.83 31.60 -52.91
N ASP A 52 -4.72 32.63 -52.09
CA ASP A 52 -5.83 33.52 -51.65
C ASP A 52 -6.60 34.18 -52.82
N GLN A 53 -5.95 34.38 -53.96
CA GLN A 53 -6.56 34.89 -55.20
C GLN A 53 -7.17 33.80 -56.08
N ARG A 54 -7.32 32.57 -55.57
CA ARG A 54 -7.81 31.39 -56.32
C ARG A 54 -6.99 31.06 -57.57
N LYS A 55 -5.71 31.42 -57.58
CA LYS A 55 -4.75 31.04 -58.62
C LYS A 55 -4.03 29.77 -58.20
N CYS A 56 -3.99 28.78 -59.10
CA CYS A 56 -3.24 27.55 -58.89
C CYS A 56 -1.74 27.85 -58.68
N ILE A 57 -1.21 27.36 -57.57
CA ILE A 57 0.21 27.46 -57.19
C ILE A 57 0.89 26.10 -57.08
N TYR A 58 0.13 25.02 -56.98
CA TYR A 58 0.63 23.65 -57.01
C TYR A 58 -0.45 22.68 -57.51
N TYR A 59 -0.03 21.71 -58.30
CA TYR A 59 -0.88 20.65 -58.81
C TYR A 59 -0.04 19.38 -58.96
N ASP A 60 -0.56 18.26 -58.49
CA ASP A 60 0.13 16.98 -58.58
C ASP A 60 -0.85 15.81 -58.48
N ALA A 61 -0.41 14.64 -58.95
CA ALA A 61 -1.14 13.40 -58.73
C ALA A 61 -1.00 12.96 -57.26
N MET A 62 -2.07 12.42 -56.69
CA MET A 62 -2.04 11.85 -55.34
C MET A 62 -1.59 10.39 -55.36
N ASP A 63 -0.73 10.04 -54.42
CA ASP A 63 -0.24 8.69 -54.21
C ASP A 63 -1.31 7.78 -53.63
N GLY A 64 -1.29 6.50 -53.99
CA GLY A 64 -2.12 5.46 -53.36
C GLY A 64 -3.60 5.45 -53.76
N PHE A 65 -4.03 6.32 -54.69
CA PHE A 65 -5.38 6.29 -55.24
C PHE A 65 -5.62 4.98 -56.02
N SER A 66 -6.60 4.19 -55.59
CA SER A 66 -7.00 2.93 -56.25
C SER A 66 -8.44 2.54 -55.93
N GLY A 67 -9.22 2.21 -56.96
CA GLY A 67 -10.63 1.84 -56.79
C GLY A 67 -11.54 2.98 -56.33
N ALA A 68 -12.79 2.64 -56.01
CA ALA A 68 -13.85 3.61 -55.69
C ALA A 68 -13.77 4.18 -54.27
N GLU A 69 -13.15 3.48 -53.31
CA GLU A 69 -12.99 3.96 -51.93
C GLU A 69 -11.62 3.52 -51.41
N GLY A 70 -10.93 4.40 -50.70
CA GLY A 70 -9.58 4.12 -50.22
C GLY A 70 -8.97 5.27 -49.43
N THR A 71 -7.65 5.29 -49.34
CA THR A 71 -6.88 6.41 -48.79
C THR A 71 -5.78 6.78 -49.77
N CYS A 72 -5.79 8.02 -50.21
CA CYS A 72 -4.71 8.59 -51.03
C CYS A 72 -3.95 9.64 -50.21
N SER A 73 -2.80 10.07 -50.74
CA SER A 73 -1.99 11.08 -50.07
C SER A 73 -1.26 12.00 -51.04
N PHE A 74 -0.91 13.18 -50.55
CA PHE A 74 0.06 14.04 -51.20
C PHE A 74 1.02 14.64 -50.16
N THR A 75 2.15 15.15 -50.61
CA THR A 75 3.08 15.88 -49.73
C THR A 75 2.84 17.38 -49.86
N LEU A 76 2.53 18.05 -48.75
CA LEU A 76 2.34 19.49 -48.72
C LEU A 76 3.62 20.19 -49.21
N PRO A 77 3.56 21.00 -50.29
CA PRO A 77 4.73 21.65 -50.89
C PRO A 77 5.54 22.49 -49.90
N GLU A 78 6.87 22.49 -50.00
CA GLU A 78 7.72 23.35 -49.17
C GLU A 78 7.32 24.84 -49.31
N GLY A 79 7.34 25.58 -48.21
CA GLY A 79 6.92 26.99 -48.15
C GLY A 79 5.44 27.21 -47.83
N LEU A 80 4.59 26.17 -47.88
CA LEU A 80 3.22 26.24 -47.37
C LEU A 80 3.19 25.81 -45.89
N ASP A 81 2.73 26.72 -45.02
CA ASP A 81 2.50 26.46 -43.60
C ASP A 81 1.09 25.90 -43.39
N LEU A 82 0.97 24.82 -42.62
CA LEU A 82 -0.32 24.22 -42.27
C LEU A 82 -1.25 25.23 -41.59
N SER A 83 -0.72 26.16 -40.80
CA SER A 83 -1.50 27.16 -40.06
C SER A 83 -2.25 28.17 -40.96
N GLU A 84 -1.87 28.22 -42.24
CA GLU A 84 -2.38 29.13 -43.27
C GLU A 84 -3.35 28.46 -44.26
N TRP A 85 -3.56 27.15 -44.15
CA TRP A 85 -4.56 26.41 -44.94
C TRP A 85 -5.96 26.96 -44.65
N GLY A 86 -6.73 27.23 -45.71
CA GLY A 86 -8.05 27.85 -45.64
C GLY A 86 -8.03 29.37 -45.40
N LYS A 87 -6.83 29.97 -45.29
CA LYS A 87 -6.64 31.42 -45.09
C LYS A 87 -5.90 32.06 -46.25
N ARG A 88 -4.68 31.59 -46.53
CA ARG A 88 -3.80 32.11 -47.60
C ARG A 88 -3.65 31.16 -48.77
N TYR A 89 -4.04 29.91 -48.59
CA TYR A 89 -4.18 28.94 -49.66
C TYR A 89 -5.31 27.98 -49.35
N PHE A 90 -5.87 27.39 -50.39
CA PHE A 90 -6.97 26.44 -50.33
C PHE A 90 -6.54 25.18 -51.08
N VAL A 91 -6.88 24.02 -50.54
CA VAL A 91 -6.52 22.74 -51.14
C VAL A 91 -7.79 22.07 -51.61
N GLU A 92 -7.82 21.74 -52.89
CA GLU A 92 -8.92 21.07 -53.55
C GLU A 92 -8.43 19.73 -54.09
N ILE A 93 -9.34 18.77 -54.22
CA ILE A 93 -9.07 17.48 -54.87
C ILE A 93 -10.07 17.23 -55.98
N LEU A 94 -9.65 16.45 -56.97
CA LEU A 94 -10.47 16.01 -58.08
C LEU A 94 -10.06 14.59 -58.50
N VAL A 95 -10.99 13.86 -59.11
CA VAL A 95 -10.68 12.64 -59.85
C VAL A 95 -10.61 12.96 -61.34
N GLU A 96 -9.62 12.41 -62.01
CA GLU A 96 -9.33 12.65 -63.43
C GLU A 96 -9.28 11.34 -64.18
N GLN A 97 -10.01 11.28 -65.29
CA GLN A 97 -9.85 10.25 -66.31
C GLN A 97 -8.68 10.64 -67.22
N ILE A 98 -7.68 9.77 -67.31
CA ILE A 98 -6.48 9.96 -68.11
C ILE A 98 -6.56 9.07 -69.35
N ASN A 99 -6.79 9.70 -70.50
CA ASN A 99 -6.87 9.04 -71.79
C ASN A 99 -5.56 9.23 -72.60
N GLY A 100 -5.44 8.53 -73.73
CA GLY A 100 -4.26 8.60 -74.61
C GLY A 100 -3.93 10.01 -75.13
N SER A 101 -2.79 10.15 -75.82
CA SER A 101 -2.20 11.44 -76.23
C SER A 101 -3.11 12.32 -77.10
N GLN A 102 -4.10 11.75 -77.78
CA GLN A 102 -5.00 12.45 -78.72
C GLN A 102 -6.49 12.34 -78.35
N THR A 103 -6.81 11.85 -77.15
CA THR A 103 -8.19 11.69 -76.69
C THR A 103 -8.48 12.64 -75.54
N THR A 104 -9.68 13.24 -75.52
CA THR A 104 -10.11 14.18 -74.47
C THR A 104 -10.00 13.57 -73.09
N ASP A 105 -9.44 14.30 -72.13
CA ASP A 105 -9.46 13.91 -70.71
C ASP A 105 -10.71 14.46 -70.02
N TYR A 106 -11.10 13.82 -68.93
CA TYR A 106 -12.25 14.25 -68.14
C TYR A 106 -11.89 14.41 -66.67
N ALA A 107 -12.57 15.29 -65.96
CA ALA A 107 -12.36 15.53 -64.55
C ALA A 107 -13.68 15.77 -63.81
N SER A 108 -13.73 15.39 -62.54
CA SER A 108 -14.82 15.77 -61.64
C SER A 108 -14.81 17.27 -61.35
N GLU A 109 -15.85 17.73 -60.66
CA GLU A 109 -15.74 18.95 -59.87
C GLU A 109 -14.61 18.85 -58.83
N MET A 110 -14.01 19.99 -58.53
CA MET A 110 -13.06 20.15 -57.45
C MET A 110 -13.80 20.19 -56.11
N VAL A 111 -13.24 19.51 -55.11
CA VAL A 111 -13.75 19.51 -53.73
C VAL A 111 -12.70 20.11 -52.82
N GLU A 112 -13.04 21.27 -52.22
CA GLU A 112 -12.19 21.93 -51.23
C GLU A 112 -12.14 21.11 -49.94
N LEU A 113 -10.94 20.95 -49.40
CA LEU A 113 -10.67 20.20 -48.17
C LEU A 113 -10.50 21.15 -46.99
N ASP A 114 -11.06 20.75 -45.86
CA ASP A 114 -10.70 21.32 -44.56
C ASP A 114 -9.24 21.02 -44.21
N ALA A 115 -8.63 21.89 -43.42
CA ALA A 115 -7.25 21.74 -42.97
C ALA A 115 -7.08 20.40 -42.21
N PRO A 116 -6.01 19.62 -42.51
CA PRO A 116 -5.84 18.32 -41.91
C PRO A 116 -5.50 18.41 -40.42
N VAL A 117 -6.00 17.44 -39.66
CA VAL A 117 -5.70 17.30 -38.23
C VAL A 117 -4.52 16.36 -38.02
N SER A 118 -3.60 16.73 -37.12
CA SER A 118 -2.54 15.82 -36.69
C SER A 118 -3.10 14.84 -35.65
N PRO A 119 -2.93 13.51 -35.81
CA PRO A 119 -3.31 12.57 -34.78
C PRO A 119 -2.46 12.76 -33.51
N PHE A 120 -3.07 12.56 -32.36
CA PHE A 120 -2.39 12.55 -31.07
C PHE A 120 -1.95 11.14 -30.71
N ASN A 121 -0.78 11.01 -30.08
CA ASN A 121 -0.43 9.80 -29.36
C ASN A 121 -1.06 9.86 -27.96
N VAL A 122 -1.70 8.77 -27.54
CA VAL A 122 -2.21 8.65 -26.16
C VAL A 122 -1.06 8.21 -25.25
N SER A 123 -0.77 9.00 -24.22
CA SER A 123 0.23 8.63 -23.21
C SER A 123 -0.41 7.71 -22.17
N LEU A 124 0.08 6.49 -22.01
CA LEU A 124 -0.40 5.53 -21.01
C LEU A 124 0.63 5.33 -19.89
N ASN A 125 0.28 5.72 -18.67
CA ASN A 125 1.10 5.56 -17.48
C ASN A 125 0.49 4.52 -16.53
N VAL A 126 1.35 3.79 -15.82
CA VAL A 126 0.93 2.79 -14.84
C VAL A 126 1.59 3.07 -13.50
N LEU A 127 0.81 3.12 -12.43
CA LEU A 127 1.30 3.31 -11.07
C LEU A 127 0.85 2.18 -10.15
N SER A 128 1.80 1.63 -9.39
CA SER A 128 1.55 0.61 -8.38
C SER A 128 1.59 1.23 -6.99
N ILE A 129 0.56 0.97 -6.18
CA ILE A 129 0.41 1.48 -4.82
C ILE A 129 0.57 0.33 -3.84
N SER A 130 1.33 0.54 -2.76
CA SER A 130 1.40 -0.40 -1.63
C SER A 130 0.02 -0.61 -0.98
N SER A 131 -0.13 -1.72 -0.27
CA SER A 131 -1.38 -2.06 0.43
C SER A 131 -1.81 -0.98 1.43
N ASP A 132 -0.85 -0.32 2.09
CA ASP A 132 -1.08 0.78 3.05
C ASP A 132 -1.32 2.16 2.39
N GLY A 133 -1.28 2.24 1.05
CA GLY A 133 -1.52 3.48 0.29
C GLY A 133 -0.38 4.50 0.31
N ARG A 134 0.75 4.22 0.97
CA ARG A 134 1.80 5.22 1.24
C ARG A 134 2.94 5.25 0.23
N LYS A 135 3.20 4.15 -0.49
CA LYS A 135 4.31 4.06 -1.45
C LYS A 135 3.79 3.88 -2.87
N GLN A 136 4.26 4.74 -3.77
CA GLN A 136 4.15 4.54 -5.21
C GLN A 136 5.43 3.88 -5.70
N TYR A 137 5.32 2.69 -6.29
CA TYR A 137 6.43 2.03 -6.96
C TYR A 137 6.41 2.45 -8.43
N VAL A 138 7.52 3.04 -8.90
CA VAL A 138 7.69 3.49 -10.30
C VAL A 138 8.59 2.53 -11.10
N ASP A 139 9.35 1.64 -10.45
CA ASP A 139 10.30 0.75 -11.13
C ASP A 139 9.76 -0.68 -11.36
N GLY A 140 9.47 -1.00 -12.63
CA GLY A 140 9.48 -2.36 -13.21
C GLY A 140 8.44 -3.39 -12.73
N TYR A 141 7.75 -3.13 -11.62
CA TYR A 141 6.67 -3.96 -11.07
C TYR A 141 5.33 -3.25 -11.28
N THR A 142 4.75 -3.40 -12.47
CA THR A 142 3.37 -2.97 -12.69
C THR A 142 2.42 -3.90 -11.94
N GLY A 143 1.53 -3.35 -11.11
CA GLY A 143 0.52 -4.09 -10.35
C GLY A 143 -0.57 -4.72 -11.23
N GLY A 144 -0.44 -4.60 -12.54
CA GLY A 144 -1.30 -5.15 -13.56
C GLY A 144 -0.83 -4.76 -14.95
N THR A 145 -1.64 -5.10 -15.95
CA THR A 145 -1.39 -4.83 -17.37
C THR A 145 -2.55 -4.00 -17.92
N PRO A 146 -2.33 -2.70 -18.17
CA PRO A 146 -3.29 -1.90 -18.89
C PRO A 146 -3.05 -1.91 -20.40
N SER A 147 -4.11 -1.65 -21.16
CA SER A 147 -4.05 -1.44 -22.61
C SER A 147 -5.12 -0.45 -23.06
N LEU A 148 -4.88 0.17 -24.23
CA LEU A 148 -5.80 1.09 -24.88
C LEU A 148 -6.31 0.49 -26.18
N SER A 149 -7.57 0.75 -26.54
CA SER A 149 -8.13 0.34 -27.84
C SER A 149 -7.45 1.05 -29.03
N LYS A 150 -6.94 2.26 -28.80
CA LYS A 150 -6.22 3.08 -29.79
C LYS A 150 -5.02 3.78 -29.15
N LEU A 151 -3.87 3.76 -29.82
CA LEU A 151 -2.66 4.50 -29.41
C LEU A 151 -2.51 5.84 -30.15
N GLN A 152 -3.09 5.93 -31.35
CA GLN A 152 -3.20 7.16 -32.13
C GLN A 152 -4.65 7.51 -32.32
N VAL A 153 -5.00 8.76 -32.05
CA VAL A 153 -6.39 9.22 -31.98
C VAL A 153 -6.58 10.60 -32.60
N LEU A 154 -7.81 10.85 -33.05
CA LEU A 154 -8.28 12.13 -33.53
C LEU A 154 -9.31 12.73 -32.56
N PRO A 155 -9.55 14.05 -32.59
CA PRO A 155 -10.66 14.65 -31.85
C PRO A 155 -11.98 13.94 -32.16
N GLY A 156 -12.75 13.62 -31.12
CA GLY A 156 -14.01 12.88 -31.19
C GLY A 156 -13.87 11.36 -31.18
N ASP A 157 -12.65 10.80 -31.28
CA ASP A 157 -12.45 9.36 -31.10
C ASP A 157 -12.82 8.94 -29.67
N THR A 158 -13.49 7.80 -29.54
CA THR A 158 -13.61 7.10 -28.25
C THR A 158 -12.42 6.17 -28.05
N VAL A 159 -11.78 6.27 -26.89
CA VAL A 159 -10.72 5.35 -26.43
C VAL A 159 -11.25 4.53 -25.28
N GLU A 160 -11.09 3.21 -25.36
CA GLU A 160 -11.42 2.28 -24.29
C GLU A 160 -10.13 1.85 -23.58
N VAL A 161 -10.23 1.69 -22.26
CA VAL A 161 -9.13 1.34 -21.36
C VAL A 161 -9.41 -0.03 -20.73
N SER A 162 -8.56 -1.00 -21.02
CA SER A 162 -8.53 -2.27 -20.28
C SER A 162 -7.46 -2.21 -19.21
N ALA A 163 -7.73 -2.78 -18.05
CA ALA A 163 -6.79 -2.86 -16.94
C ALA A 163 -6.99 -4.19 -16.21
N ILE A 164 -6.01 -5.09 -16.34
CA ILE A 164 -6.04 -6.43 -15.75
C ILE A 164 -5.09 -6.44 -14.56
N PRO A 165 -5.58 -6.48 -13.30
CA PRO A 165 -4.71 -6.57 -12.13
C PRO A 165 -3.91 -7.86 -12.11
N LYS A 166 -2.67 -7.78 -11.65
CA LYS A 166 -1.85 -8.96 -11.33
C LYS A 166 -2.36 -9.58 -10.02
N SER A 167 -2.15 -10.89 -9.84
CA SER A 167 -2.44 -11.56 -8.56
C SER A 167 -1.78 -10.83 -7.38
N GLY A 168 -2.55 -10.59 -6.32
CA GLY A 168 -2.13 -9.79 -5.16
C GLY A 168 -2.37 -8.28 -5.31
N PHE A 169 -3.09 -7.86 -6.36
CA PHE A 169 -3.45 -6.47 -6.62
C PHE A 169 -4.90 -6.35 -7.12
N PHE A 170 -5.48 -5.17 -6.96
CA PHE A 170 -6.76 -4.78 -7.54
C PHE A 170 -6.64 -3.45 -8.29
N LEU A 171 -7.54 -3.22 -9.25
CA LEU A 171 -7.66 -1.92 -9.93
C LEU A 171 -8.17 -0.88 -8.92
N LYS A 172 -7.36 0.11 -8.62
CA LYS A 172 -7.71 1.17 -7.67
C LYS A 172 -8.43 2.33 -8.36
N LYS A 173 -7.88 2.79 -9.48
CA LYS A 173 -8.35 3.99 -10.18
C LYS A 173 -7.86 4.02 -11.63
N ILE A 174 -8.61 4.63 -12.52
CA ILE A 174 -8.17 5.07 -13.85
C ILE A 174 -8.46 6.56 -13.94
N GLU A 175 -7.45 7.36 -14.27
CA GLU A 175 -7.62 8.78 -14.55
C GLU A 175 -7.22 9.09 -15.99
N TRP A 176 -7.91 10.04 -16.60
CA TRP A 176 -7.45 10.66 -17.84
C TRP A 176 -7.48 12.18 -17.72
N PHE A 177 -6.68 12.85 -18.55
CA PHE A 177 -6.65 14.30 -18.69
C PHE A 177 -5.97 14.70 -20.00
N ASP A 178 -6.15 15.94 -20.40
CA ASP A 178 -5.34 16.59 -21.42
C ASP A 178 -5.02 18.04 -20.96
N GLU A 179 -4.56 18.89 -21.88
CA GLU A 179 -4.23 20.29 -21.55
C GLU A 179 -5.46 21.11 -21.14
N ASP A 180 -6.64 20.79 -21.71
CA ASP A 180 -7.88 21.54 -21.51
C ASP A 180 -8.80 20.87 -20.47
N THR A 181 -8.58 19.58 -20.19
CA THR A 181 -9.41 18.76 -19.33
C THR A 181 -8.64 18.35 -18.08
N PRO A 182 -9.09 18.73 -16.87
CA PRO A 182 -8.44 18.30 -15.63
C PRO A 182 -8.55 16.78 -15.44
N LYS A 183 -7.72 16.26 -14.52
CA LYS A 183 -7.74 14.84 -14.13
C LYS A 183 -9.13 14.38 -13.75
N THR A 184 -9.66 13.48 -14.57
CA THR A 184 -11.01 12.93 -14.47
C THR A 184 -10.92 11.44 -14.18
N ASP A 185 -11.63 10.98 -13.16
CA ASP A 185 -11.75 9.55 -12.84
C ASP A 185 -12.71 8.89 -13.84
N ILE A 186 -12.23 7.85 -14.53
CA ILE A 186 -12.99 7.05 -15.50
C ILE A 186 -12.94 5.56 -15.15
N THR A 187 -12.76 5.22 -13.87
CA THR A 187 -12.61 3.83 -13.43
C THR A 187 -13.84 2.98 -13.77
N SER A 188 -15.03 3.58 -13.73
CA SER A 188 -16.31 2.90 -14.00
C SER A 188 -16.59 2.78 -15.50
N GLU A 189 -16.41 3.89 -16.23
CA GLU A 189 -16.69 4.04 -17.65
C GLU A 189 -15.66 3.32 -18.52
N LYS A 190 -14.41 3.26 -18.04
CA LYS A 190 -13.25 2.68 -18.74
C LYS A 190 -13.10 3.18 -20.17
N SER A 191 -13.55 4.39 -20.43
CA SER A 191 -13.52 5.01 -21.74
C SER A 191 -13.62 6.52 -21.62
N PHE A 192 -13.14 7.21 -22.64
CA PHE A 192 -13.26 8.66 -22.76
C PHE A 192 -13.31 9.06 -24.25
N VAL A 193 -13.85 10.24 -24.52
CA VAL A 193 -13.87 10.85 -25.86
C VAL A 193 -12.73 11.86 -25.93
N VAL A 194 -11.93 11.77 -26.99
CA VAL A 194 -10.74 12.60 -27.19
C VAL A 194 -11.14 14.02 -27.55
N GLY A 195 -10.60 14.99 -26.81
CA GLY A 195 -10.78 16.42 -27.08
C GLY A 195 -9.89 16.92 -28.21
N THR A 196 -9.53 18.21 -28.15
CA THR A 196 -8.66 18.84 -29.17
C THR A 196 -7.17 18.79 -28.82
N LYS A 197 -6.82 18.10 -27.72
CA LYS A 197 -5.48 18.04 -27.15
C LYS A 197 -5.05 16.59 -26.94
N ALA A 198 -3.74 16.39 -26.81
CA ALA A 198 -3.18 15.05 -26.62
C ALA A 198 -3.56 14.48 -25.24
N PRO A 199 -4.25 13.32 -25.18
CA PRO A 199 -4.70 12.76 -23.91
C PRO A 199 -3.60 11.96 -23.21
N THR A 200 -3.64 11.99 -21.87
CA THR A 200 -2.86 11.15 -20.97
C THR A 200 -3.78 10.33 -20.09
N VAL A 201 -3.47 9.04 -19.96
CA VAL A 201 -4.17 8.08 -19.09
C VAL A 201 -3.20 7.60 -18.01
N ILE A 202 -3.66 7.53 -16.76
CA ILE A 202 -2.94 6.91 -15.66
C ILE A 202 -3.80 5.80 -15.05
N VAL A 203 -3.25 4.59 -15.00
CA VAL A 203 -3.89 3.44 -14.36
C VAL A 203 -3.20 3.13 -13.04
N TYR A 204 -3.99 3.07 -11.97
CA TYR A 204 -3.53 2.81 -10.61
C TYR A 204 -3.93 1.39 -10.18
N PHE A 205 -2.94 0.56 -9.87
CA PHE A 205 -3.14 -0.72 -9.21
C PHE A 205 -2.72 -0.61 -7.74
N GLN A 206 -3.50 -1.19 -6.82
CA GLN A 206 -3.15 -1.23 -5.40
C GLN A 206 -2.99 -2.68 -4.94
N ALA A 207 -1.94 -2.95 -4.18
CA ALA A 207 -1.71 -4.29 -3.61
C ALA A 207 -2.82 -4.66 -2.63
N ASP A 208 -3.22 -5.94 -2.63
CA ASP A 208 -4.21 -6.46 -1.70
C ASP A 208 -3.77 -6.23 -0.25
N PRO A 209 -4.71 -5.94 0.67
CA PRO A 209 -4.39 -5.85 2.09
C PRO A 209 -3.81 -7.17 2.58
N LYS A 210 -2.52 -7.17 2.95
CA LYS A 210 -1.84 -8.33 3.50
C LYS A 210 -2.11 -8.42 5.00
N GLU A 211 -2.57 -9.59 5.44
CA GLU A 211 -2.59 -9.94 6.86
C GLU A 211 -1.25 -10.56 7.26
N TYR A 212 -0.77 -10.15 8.42
CA TYR A 212 0.44 -10.65 9.05
C TYR A 212 0.08 -11.52 10.24
N SER A 213 0.84 -12.58 10.46
CA SER A 213 0.59 -13.53 11.53
C SER A 213 1.15 -13.04 12.85
N ILE A 214 0.39 -13.27 13.92
CA ILE A 214 0.79 -12.96 15.28
C ILE A 214 0.88 -14.27 16.05
N SER A 215 2.11 -14.62 16.40
CA SER A 215 2.40 -15.79 17.23
C SER A 215 2.79 -15.35 18.64
N TYR A 216 2.81 -16.29 19.58
CA TYR A 216 3.28 -16.01 20.92
C TYR A 216 4.06 -17.19 21.50
N HIS A 217 5.04 -16.88 22.35
CA HIS A 217 5.67 -17.84 23.23
C HIS A 217 5.19 -17.61 24.65
N MET A 218 4.71 -18.67 25.30
CA MET A 218 4.30 -18.64 26.70
C MET A 218 5.20 -19.55 27.53
N GLU A 219 5.61 -19.05 28.70
CA GLU A 219 6.15 -19.91 29.76
C GLU A 219 5.02 -20.71 30.43
N THR A 220 5.36 -21.80 31.13
CA THR A 220 4.42 -22.72 31.80
C THR A 220 3.63 -22.11 32.97
N ASN A 221 3.88 -20.84 33.33
CA ASN A 221 3.40 -20.20 34.55
C ASN A 221 2.17 -19.28 34.35
N GLY A 222 1.48 -19.38 33.22
CA GLY A 222 0.22 -18.67 32.97
C GLY A 222 -0.44 -19.06 31.66
N LYS A 223 -1.45 -18.29 31.25
CA LYS A 223 -2.12 -18.36 29.95
C LYS A 223 -1.97 -17.03 29.22
N VAL A 224 -1.78 -17.08 27.90
CA VAL A 224 -1.67 -15.91 27.04
C VAL A 224 -2.66 -16.05 25.89
N THR A 225 -3.38 -14.98 25.58
CA THR A 225 -4.21 -14.88 24.38
C THR A 225 -3.88 -13.58 23.67
N VAL A 226 -3.68 -13.66 22.36
CA VAL A 226 -3.44 -12.51 21.48
C VAL A 226 -4.59 -12.41 20.50
N THR A 227 -5.16 -11.22 20.35
CA THR A 227 -6.35 -11.02 19.52
C THR A 227 -6.24 -9.73 18.70
N PRO A 228 -6.41 -9.81 17.36
CA PRO A 228 -6.57 -11.03 16.56
C PRO A 228 -5.25 -11.83 16.42
N SER A 229 -5.30 -13.05 15.86
CA SER A 229 -4.10 -13.88 15.56
C SER A 229 -3.49 -13.58 14.18
N LYS A 230 -4.22 -12.83 13.34
CA LYS A 230 -3.76 -12.21 12.10
C LYS A 230 -4.35 -10.81 12.00
N ALA A 231 -3.59 -9.86 11.50
CA ALA A 231 -4.00 -8.46 11.40
C ALA A 231 -3.36 -7.76 10.20
N LYS A 232 -4.02 -6.73 9.67
CA LYS A 232 -3.43 -5.84 8.67
C LYS A 232 -2.57 -4.80 9.37
N SER A 233 -1.60 -4.23 8.67
CA SER A 233 -0.80 -3.17 9.29
C SER A 233 -1.67 -1.95 9.64
N GLY A 234 -1.46 -1.40 10.82
CA GLY A 234 -2.27 -0.32 11.38
C GLY A 234 -3.37 -0.79 12.33
N ASP A 235 -3.76 -2.07 12.28
CA ASP A 235 -4.75 -2.62 13.20
C ASP A 235 -4.19 -2.71 14.63
N VAL A 236 -5.07 -2.58 15.64
CA VAL A 236 -4.71 -2.74 17.05
C VAL A 236 -4.73 -4.22 17.42
N VAL A 237 -3.64 -4.71 17.99
CA VAL A 237 -3.52 -6.07 18.54
C VAL A 237 -3.51 -5.99 20.06
N THR A 238 -4.35 -6.79 20.72
CA THR A 238 -4.43 -6.84 22.19
C THR A 238 -3.85 -8.14 22.73
N VAL A 239 -3.10 -8.04 23.83
CA VAL A 239 -2.47 -9.16 24.53
C VAL A 239 -3.07 -9.29 25.94
N THR A 240 -3.68 -10.43 26.22
CA THR A 240 -4.17 -10.77 27.57
C THR A 240 -3.32 -11.87 28.16
N ALA A 241 -2.77 -11.61 29.35
CA ALA A 241 -1.95 -12.55 30.10
C ALA A 241 -2.57 -12.81 31.49
N THR A 242 -2.85 -14.08 31.77
CA THR A 242 -3.44 -14.54 33.03
C THR A 242 -2.42 -15.41 33.76
N PRO A 243 -1.78 -14.92 34.85
CA PRO A 243 -0.80 -15.71 35.59
C PRO A 243 -1.45 -16.87 36.34
N ASN A 244 -0.72 -17.97 36.50
CA ASN A 244 -1.11 -19.07 37.39
C ASN A 244 -1.08 -18.60 38.86
N SER A 245 -1.76 -19.35 39.72
CA SER A 245 -1.77 -19.07 41.16
C SER A 245 -0.35 -18.99 41.73
N GLY A 246 -0.03 -17.89 42.39
CA GLY A 246 1.29 -17.63 42.97
C GLY A 246 2.29 -16.92 42.05
N TYR A 247 1.87 -16.53 40.84
CA TYR A 247 2.66 -15.76 39.87
C TYR A 247 1.97 -14.42 39.56
N TYR A 248 2.72 -13.52 38.95
CA TYR A 248 2.23 -12.28 38.36
C TYR A 248 2.91 -12.07 36.99
N VAL A 249 2.30 -11.25 36.14
CA VAL A 249 2.91 -10.84 34.86
C VAL A 249 4.05 -9.87 35.17
N GLU A 250 5.27 -10.26 34.83
CA GLU A 250 6.45 -9.41 35.00
C GLU A 250 6.61 -8.47 33.82
N LYS A 251 6.55 -9.02 32.60
CA LYS A 251 6.80 -8.28 31.38
C LYS A 251 6.01 -8.87 30.21
N ILE A 252 5.50 -8.01 29.35
CA ILE A 252 4.94 -8.38 28.05
C ILE A 252 5.76 -7.65 26.99
N THR A 253 6.34 -8.39 26.06
CA THR A 253 7.05 -7.82 24.92
C THR A 253 6.55 -8.37 23.61
N TRP A 254 6.82 -7.66 22.53
CA TRP A 254 6.71 -8.19 21.18
C TRP A 254 7.96 -7.85 20.37
N LYS A 255 8.20 -8.61 19.32
CA LYS A 255 9.26 -8.35 18.34
C LYS A 255 8.85 -8.85 16.96
N PHE A 256 9.50 -8.37 15.92
CA PHE A 256 9.42 -9.01 14.61
C PHE A 256 9.96 -10.44 14.70
N ALA A 257 9.40 -11.36 13.92
CA ALA A 257 9.83 -12.76 13.92
C ALA A 257 11.35 -12.93 13.72
N GLU A 258 11.94 -12.11 12.85
CA GLU A 258 13.36 -12.14 12.49
C GLU A 258 14.24 -11.14 13.26
N ALA A 259 13.66 -10.30 14.13
CA ALA A 259 14.42 -9.29 14.87
C ALA A 259 14.86 -9.77 16.26
N ILE A 260 15.88 -9.08 16.78
CA ILE A 260 16.36 -9.24 18.17
C ILE A 260 15.73 -8.21 19.09
N ALA A 261 15.50 -6.99 18.61
CA ALA A 261 14.94 -5.91 19.40
C ALA A 261 13.50 -6.23 19.85
N GLU A 262 13.23 -6.00 21.14
CA GLU A 262 11.92 -6.21 21.75
C GLU A 262 11.29 -4.88 22.17
N HIS A 263 9.98 -4.77 22.01
CA HIS A 263 9.17 -3.64 22.43
C HIS A 263 8.37 -4.00 23.69
N ASP A 264 8.47 -3.19 24.73
CA ASP A 264 7.74 -3.40 25.99
C ASP A 264 6.32 -2.84 25.92
N ILE A 265 5.33 -3.69 26.17
CA ILE A 265 3.90 -3.36 26.19
C ILE A 265 3.23 -3.81 27.49
N THR A 266 4.01 -3.94 28.57
CA THR A 266 3.53 -4.46 29.86
C THR A 266 2.37 -3.63 30.44
N VAL A 267 2.39 -2.31 30.20
CA VAL A 267 1.35 -1.38 30.67
C VAL A 267 0.18 -1.34 29.70
N ASP A 268 0.45 -1.06 28.42
CA ASP A 268 -0.59 -0.84 27.40
C ASP A 268 -1.35 -2.11 27.05
N LYS A 269 -0.67 -3.26 27.09
CA LYS A 269 -1.21 -4.59 26.73
C LYS A 269 -1.76 -4.64 25.31
N CYS A 270 -1.35 -3.72 24.45
CA CYS A 270 -1.68 -3.68 23.04
C CYS A 270 -0.52 -3.07 22.24
N PHE A 271 -0.54 -3.27 20.92
CA PHE A 271 0.36 -2.62 19.98
C PHE A 271 -0.32 -2.45 18.60
N ILE A 272 0.25 -1.59 17.76
CA ILE A 272 -0.20 -1.41 16.37
C ILE A 272 0.53 -2.42 15.49
N MET A 273 -0.20 -3.19 14.69
CA MET A 273 0.36 -4.22 13.83
C MET A 273 1.29 -3.60 12.78
N PRO A 274 2.57 -4.01 12.72
CA PRO A 274 3.47 -3.52 11.69
C PRO A 274 3.29 -4.27 10.37
N ASN A 275 4.05 -3.88 9.35
CA ASN A 275 4.10 -4.55 8.04
C ASN A 275 4.93 -5.87 8.06
N ALA A 276 4.86 -6.65 9.14
CA ALA A 276 5.61 -7.90 9.29
C ALA A 276 5.00 -8.80 10.39
N ASP A 277 5.30 -10.10 10.32
CA ASP A 277 4.88 -11.07 11.33
C ASP A 277 5.54 -10.78 12.69
N VAL A 278 4.75 -10.94 13.75
CA VAL A 278 5.15 -10.59 15.13
C VAL A 278 5.12 -11.81 16.04
N ILE A 279 6.06 -11.84 16.98
CA ILE A 279 6.12 -12.79 18.08
C ILE A 279 5.92 -12.01 19.38
N VAL A 280 4.88 -12.37 20.14
CA VAL A 280 4.62 -11.87 21.49
C VAL A 280 5.28 -12.80 22.52
N LYS A 281 5.90 -12.23 23.54
CA LYS A 281 6.45 -12.96 24.70
C LYS A 281 5.87 -12.42 25.99
N VAL A 282 5.52 -13.33 26.88
CA VAL A 282 5.01 -12.99 28.21
C VAL A 282 5.85 -13.70 29.25
N TYR A 283 6.35 -12.91 30.20
CA TYR A 283 7.19 -13.38 31.29
C TYR A 283 6.40 -13.34 32.60
N PHE A 284 6.45 -14.46 33.33
CA PHE A 284 5.77 -14.61 34.61
C PHE A 284 6.78 -14.77 35.73
N GLN A 285 6.57 -14.04 36.81
CA GLN A 285 7.47 -14.06 37.95
C GLN A 285 6.70 -14.36 39.24
N THR A 286 7.37 -14.99 40.19
CA THR A 286 6.82 -15.30 41.52
C THR A 286 7.67 -14.67 42.62
N LEU A 287 7.01 -14.32 43.73
CA LEU A 287 7.64 -13.86 44.97
C LEU A 287 8.71 -14.86 45.40
N THR A 288 9.94 -14.43 45.66
CA THR A 288 11.00 -15.32 46.13
C THR A 288 11.42 -14.97 47.54
N VAL A 289 11.52 -15.98 48.41
CA VAL A 289 11.86 -15.80 49.83
C VAL A 289 12.93 -16.80 50.23
N THR A 290 14.14 -16.31 50.45
CA THR A 290 15.31 -17.13 50.79
C THR A 290 15.59 -17.03 52.29
N PRO A 291 15.46 -18.13 53.08
CA PRO A 291 15.70 -18.09 54.52
C PRO A 291 17.18 -17.99 54.87
N LYS A 292 17.48 -17.29 55.96
CA LYS A 292 18.81 -17.20 56.56
C LYS A 292 18.84 -17.82 57.95
N THR A 293 20.04 -18.00 58.47
CA THR A 293 20.26 -18.36 59.88
C THR A 293 20.90 -17.20 60.61
N VAL A 294 20.30 -16.75 61.71
CA VAL A 294 20.83 -15.66 62.54
C VAL A 294 21.17 -16.14 63.94
N LYS A 295 22.21 -15.57 64.54
CA LYS A 295 22.62 -15.83 65.93
C LYS A 295 22.11 -14.70 66.83
N VAL A 296 21.52 -15.06 67.97
CA VAL A 296 21.10 -14.12 69.02
C VAL A 296 21.85 -14.47 70.31
N LYS A 297 22.52 -13.48 70.90
CA LYS A 297 23.32 -13.67 72.14
C LYS A 297 22.38 -13.94 73.32
N TYR A 298 22.52 -15.11 73.95
CA TYR A 298 21.74 -15.51 75.12
C TYR A 298 21.89 -14.55 76.29
N LYS A 299 23.12 -14.03 76.52
CA LYS A 299 23.40 -13.02 77.57
C LYS A 299 22.49 -11.79 77.44
N LYS A 300 22.26 -11.30 76.21
CA LYS A 300 21.38 -10.14 75.95
C LYS A 300 19.91 -10.51 76.11
N LEU A 301 19.52 -11.69 75.63
CA LEU A 301 18.16 -12.21 75.65
C LEU A 301 17.66 -12.56 77.08
N LYS A 302 18.56 -12.89 78.02
CA LYS A 302 18.21 -13.06 79.44
C LYS A 302 17.65 -11.75 80.04
N LYS A 303 18.26 -10.61 79.70
CA LYS A 303 17.94 -9.30 80.27
C LYS A 303 16.72 -8.67 79.61
N LYS A 304 16.67 -8.67 78.28
CA LYS A 304 15.58 -8.04 77.51
C LYS A 304 15.27 -8.76 76.21
N ALA A 305 14.05 -8.58 75.70
CA ALA A 305 13.68 -9.07 74.38
C ALA A 305 14.63 -8.51 73.30
N GLN A 306 14.89 -9.29 72.25
CA GLN A 306 15.77 -8.89 71.16
C GLN A 306 14.98 -8.80 69.86
N THR A 307 15.14 -7.71 69.13
CA THR A 307 14.55 -7.55 67.79
C THR A 307 15.61 -7.87 66.74
N VAL A 308 15.27 -8.75 65.81
CA VAL A 308 16.10 -9.11 64.66
C VAL A 308 15.44 -8.54 63.41
N ALA A 309 16.20 -7.76 62.64
CA ALA A 309 15.73 -7.20 61.39
C ALA A 309 15.36 -8.30 60.37
N CYS A 310 14.32 -8.07 59.57
CA CYS A 310 13.85 -9.01 58.54
C CYS A 310 14.98 -9.45 57.58
N SER A 311 15.80 -8.50 57.13
CA SER A 311 16.94 -8.72 56.22
C SER A 311 18.00 -9.69 56.76
N LYS A 312 18.10 -9.84 58.10
CA LYS A 312 19.01 -10.78 58.76
C LYS A 312 18.47 -12.20 58.82
N VAL A 313 17.15 -12.38 58.69
CA VAL A 313 16.49 -13.70 58.76
C VAL A 313 16.01 -14.22 57.42
N MET A 314 15.78 -13.36 56.44
CA MET A 314 15.44 -13.75 55.08
C MET A 314 15.80 -12.66 54.06
N THR A 315 15.91 -13.04 52.79
CA THR A 315 15.87 -12.11 51.65
C THR A 315 14.53 -12.31 50.94
N VAL A 316 13.85 -11.22 50.61
CA VAL A 316 12.64 -11.23 49.78
C VAL A 316 12.99 -10.51 48.47
N SER A 317 12.74 -11.15 47.34
CA SER A 317 12.93 -10.59 45.99
C SER A 317 11.69 -10.83 45.14
N ASN A 318 11.57 -10.07 44.05
CA ASN A 318 10.49 -10.18 43.07
C ASN A 318 9.10 -10.05 43.73
N ALA A 319 9.00 -9.11 44.67
CA ALA A 319 7.75 -8.78 45.34
C ALA A 319 7.08 -7.62 44.61
N GLN A 320 5.84 -7.82 44.19
CA GLN A 320 5.00 -6.75 43.67
C GLN A 320 4.11 -6.21 44.78
N GLY A 321 4.19 -4.90 45.03
CA GLY A 321 3.40 -4.21 46.05
C GLY A 321 3.91 -4.36 47.48
N ALA A 322 3.03 -4.06 48.44
CA ALA A 322 3.39 -3.98 49.86
C ALA A 322 3.57 -5.37 50.48
N LEU A 323 4.64 -5.53 51.27
CA LEU A 323 4.94 -6.78 51.97
C LEU A 323 4.17 -6.89 53.28
N LYS A 324 3.57 -8.07 53.50
CA LYS A 324 2.94 -8.47 54.76
C LYS A 324 3.57 -9.75 55.27
N TYR A 325 3.76 -9.83 56.58
CA TYR A 325 4.43 -10.95 57.24
C TYR A 325 3.54 -11.52 58.34
N SER A 326 3.46 -12.85 58.42
CA SER A 326 2.70 -13.51 59.48
C SER A 326 3.45 -14.71 60.06
N LEU A 327 3.48 -14.78 61.39
CA LEU A 327 4.10 -15.89 62.11
C LEU A 327 3.20 -17.12 62.07
N VAL A 328 3.61 -18.14 61.32
CA VAL A 328 2.86 -19.40 61.16
C VAL A 328 3.15 -20.34 62.32
N SER A 329 4.43 -20.73 62.50
CA SER A 329 4.82 -21.68 63.55
C SER A 329 6.25 -21.44 64.03
N VAL A 330 6.57 -21.94 65.24
CA VAL A 330 7.94 -21.98 65.73
C VAL A 330 8.22 -23.33 66.36
N LYS A 331 9.28 -23.99 65.90
CA LYS A 331 9.73 -25.29 66.40
C LYS A 331 11.12 -25.22 67.02
N ARG A 332 11.35 -26.04 68.04
CA ARG A 332 12.69 -26.43 68.51
C ARG A 332 12.70 -27.95 68.61
N GLY A 333 13.54 -28.62 67.81
CA GLY A 333 13.38 -30.05 67.56
C GLY A 333 11.99 -30.35 66.99
N LYS A 334 11.30 -31.36 67.53
CA LYS A 334 9.93 -31.73 67.15
C LYS A 334 8.85 -30.84 67.79
N SER A 335 9.16 -30.12 68.86
CA SER A 335 8.16 -29.39 69.67
C SER A 335 7.78 -28.03 69.07
N LYS A 336 6.46 -27.78 68.92
CA LYS A 336 5.85 -26.56 68.35
C LYS A 336 5.44 -25.49 69.38
N LYS A 337 5.67 -25.73 70.69
CA LYS A 337 5.18 -24.88 71.80
C LYS A 337 5.85 -23.50 71.92
N TYR A 338 6.76 -23.18 71.01
CA TYR A 338 7.64 -22.01 71.12
C TYR A 338 7.10 -20.76 70.43
N LYS A 339 5.96 -20.86 69.71
CA LYS A 339 5.35 -19.70 69.03
C LYS A 339 5.14 -18.50 69.97
N LYS A 340 4.77 -18.76 71.24
CA LYS A 340 4.58 -17.73 72.27
C LYS A 340 5.81 -16.86 72.57
N TYR A 341 7.02 -17.31 72.20
CA TYR A 341 8.28 -16.57 72.42
C TYR A 341 8.70 -15.70 71.24
N PHE A 342 7.95 -15.71 70.14
CA PHE A 342 8.28 -14.95 68.94
C PHE A 342 7.10 -14.09 68.52
N LYS A 343 7.37 -12.90 68.01
CA LYS A 343 6.41 -12.06 67.27
C LYS A 343 7.08 -11.62 65.97
N ILE A 344 6.34 -11.60 64.88
CA ILE A 344 6.78 -10.99 63.62
C ILE A 344 5.93 -9.75 63.41
N ASN A 345 6.57 -8.61 63.16
CA ASN A 345 5.86 -7.39 62.82
C ASN A 345 5.27 -7.54 61.41
N ALA A 346 3.96 -7.28 61.28
CA ALA A 346 3.22 -7.55 60.05
C ALA A 346 3.67 -6.72 58.84
N LYS A 347 4.23 -5.52 59.05
CA LYS A 347 4.67 -4.62 57.96
C LYS A 347 6.16 -4.74 57.69
N THR A 348 6.99 -4.79 58.73
CA THR A 348 8.46 -4.76 58.58
C THR A 348 9.09 -6.15 58.52
N GLY A 349 8.37 -7.20 58.91
CA GLY A 349 8.91 -8.55 59.03
C GLY A 349 9.93 -8.73 60.17
N ASN A 350 10.18 -7.67 60.96
CA ASN A 350 11.10 -7.72 62.08
C ASN A 350 10.65 -8.75 63.13
N VAL A 351 11.58 -9.58 63.58
CA VAL A 351 11.31 -10.69 64.46
C VAL A 351 11.71 -10.31 65.88
N THR A 352 10.73 -10.23 66.77
CA THR A 352 10.96 -10.06 68.21
C THR A 352 11.11 -11.42 68.86
N VAL A 353 12.25 -11.65 69.52
CA VAL A 353 12.52 -12.82 70.36
C VAL A 353 12.34 -12.41 71.82
N LYS A 354 11.36 -13.00 72.51
CA LYS A 354 11.04 -12.67 73.91
C LYS A 354 12.16 -13.11 74.86
N LYS A 355 12.29 -12.39 75.97
CA LYS A 355 13.26 -12.71 77.04
C LYS A 355 13.03 -14.10 77.65
N LYS A 356 14.02 -14.62 78.38
CA LYS A 356 13.98 -15.93 79.08
C LYS A 356 13.89 -17.17 78.17
N LEU A 357 14.12 -17.03 76.85
CA LEU A 357 14.19 -18.17 75.93
C LEU A 357 15.53 -18.93 76.10
N LYS A 358 15.47 -20.24 76.37
CA LYS A 358 16.66 -21.10 76.57
C LYS A 358 17.54 -21.15 75.30
N LYS A 359 18.85 -21.39 75.49
CA LYS A 359 19.79 -21.67 74.37
C LYS A 359 19.27 -22.80 73.48
N GLY A 360 19.47 -22.68 72.17
CA GLY A 360 19.02 -23.67 71.19
C GLY A 360 18.77 -23.08 69.80
N THR A 361 18.46 -23.94 68.84
CA THR A 361 18.08 -23.55 67.48
C THR A 361 16.57 -23.61 67.33
N TYR A 362 15.96 -22.50 66.92
CA TYR A 362 14.54 -22.37 66.65
C TYR A 362 14.34 -22.27 65.14
N LYS A 363 13.42 -23.07 64.59
CA LYS A 363 12.93 -22.99 63.20
C LYS A 363 11.64 -22.16 63.22
N ILE A 364 11.65 -20.99 62.60
CA ILE A 364 10.53 -20.06 62.56
C ILE A 364 9.94 -20.11 61.16
N THR A 365 8.68 -20.52 61.05
CA THR A 365 7.93 -20.52 59.80
C THR A 365 7.14 -19.22 59.69
N CYS A 366 7.38 -18.47 58.62
CA CYS A 366 6.76 -17.18 58.31
C CYS A 366 6.07 -17.28 56.95
N LYS A 367 4.84 -16.78 56.84
CA LYS A 367 4.18 -16.55 55.56
C LYS A 367 4.41 -15.10 55.17
N VAL A 368 5.01 -14.91 54.01
CA VAL A 368 5.27 -13.62 53.37
C VAL A 368 4.26 -13.47 52.24
N THR A 369 3.56 -12.34 52.23
CA THR A 369 2.56 -12.00 51.21
C THR A 369 2.96 -10.68 50.55
N ALA A 370 2.87 -10.61 49.23
CA ALA A 370 3.08 -9.41 48.42
C ALA A 370 1.84 -9.16 47.57
N GLY A 371 1.42 -7.91 47.40
CA GLY A 371 0.33 -7.52 46.51
C GLY A 371 -0.01 -6.03 46.61
N ASN A 372 -0.76 -5.51 45.64
CA ASN A 372 -1.33 -4.15 45.64
C ASN A 372 -2.61 -4.10 44.77
N ASN A 373 -3.10 -2.91 44.43
CA ASN A 373 -4.31 -2.75 43.62
C ASN A 373 -4.15 -3.25 42.17
N ASN A 374 -2.91 -3.31 41.65
CA ASN A 374 -2.61 -3.66 40.27
C ASN A 374 -2.16 -5.13 40.11
N TYR A 375 -1.73 -5.77 41.21
CA TYR A 375 -1.22 -7.14 41.21
C TYR A 375 -1.91 -7.98 42.28
N GLN A 376 -2.47 -9.12 41.86
CA GLN A 376 -3.06 -10.09 42.79
C GLN A 376 -2.08 -10.52 43.88
N SER A 377 -2.60 -10.76 45.10
CA SER A 377 -1.75 -11.09 46.23
C SER A 377 -1.13 -12.48 46.12
N VAL A 378 0.20 -12.56 46.14
CA VAL A 378 0.96 -13.81 46.14
C VAL A 378 1.53 -14.06 47.52
N SER A 379 1.50 -15.32 47.98
CA SER A 379 2.06 -15.70 49.28
C SER A 379 3.04 -16.86 49.19
N LYS A 380 4.19 -16.77 49.87
CA LYS A 380 5.10 -17.89 50.10
C LYS A 380 5.36 -18.11 51.59
N THR A 381 5.41 -19.38 51.98
CA THR A 381 5.76 -19.79 53.34
C THR A 381 7.21 -20.22 53.39
N VAL A 382 8.01 -19.59 54.25
CA VAL A 382 9.44 -19.87 54.40
C VAL A 382 9.75 -20.26 55.85
N THR A 383 10.77 -21.09 56.05
CA THR A 383 11.28 -21.40 57.40
C THR A 383 12.75 -20.98 57.55
N PHE A 384 13.01 -20.01 58.42
CA PHE A 384 14.35 -19.54 58.78
C PHE A 384 14.75 -19.99 60.19
N LYS A 385 16.04 -19.86 60.54
CA LYS A 385 16.58 -20.34 61.83
C LYS A 385 17.10 -19.20 62.69
N ILE A 386 16.70 -19.16 63.97
CA ILE A 386 17.32 -18.32 65.00
C ILE A 386 18.06 -19.22 65.98
N LYS A 387 19.38 -19.03 66.11
CA LYS A 387 20.25 -19.74 67.06
C LYS A 387 20.49 -18.86 68.28
N VAL A 388 19.93 -19.24 69.44
CA VAL A 388 20.21 -18.59 70.73
C VAL A 388 21.43 -19.27 71.34
N LYS A 389 22.55 -18.55 71.47
CA LYS A 389 23.83 -19.07 71.99
C LYS A 389 24.41 -18.22 73.11
#